data_AF-A0A7L4TLH9-F1
#
_entry.id   AF-A0A7L4TLH9-F1
#
_cell.length_a   1.000
_cell.length_b   1.000
_cell.length_c   1.000
_cell.angle_alpha   90.00
_cell.angle_beta   90.00
_cell.angle_gamma   90.00
#
_symmetry.space_group_name_H-M   'P 1'
#
loop_
_entity.id
_entity.type
_entity.pdbx_description
1 polymer ?
#
loop_
_entity_poly.entity_id
_entity_poly.type
_entity_poly.pdbx_seq_one_letter_code
_entity_poly.pdbx_strand_id
1 'polypeptide(L)'
;HSQLRWASSSLLEESSLHPRYKRDEVLRFFTQHLPDNFFVMYRPVFYIKKAPIELDIILITPNEVICVALLDGHEHSIFEASSERFWTEYIDQTKKKRISPLLSLSRMSGVIKPILEAEELSIPIRKVVLSPNGLIDGHLTGKKVEFIDQRNK
;
A
#
# COMPACT_ATOMS: atom_id res chain seq x y z
N HIS A 1 17.42 5.85 -13.69
CA HIS A 1 18.32 6.19 -12.57
C HIS A 1 17.98 7.52 -11.89
N SER A 2 17.57 8.56 -12.63
CA SER A 2 17.35 9.91 -12.07
C SER A 2 16.21 10.03 -11.04
N GLN A 3 15.09 9.31 -11.23
CA GLN A 3 13.93 9.40 -10.33
C GLN A 3 14.20 8.87 -8.92
N LEU A 4 14.82 7.69 -8.78
CA LEU A 4 15.14 7.11 -7.48
C LEU A 4 16.10 8.02 -6.70
N ARG A 5 17.11 8.57 -7.37
CA ARG A 5 18.05 9.51 -6.76
C ARG A 5 17.34 10.76 -6.26
N TRP A 6 16.45 11.34 -7.08
CA TRP A 6 15.63 12.48 -6.66
C TRP A 6 14.77 12.15 -5.45
N ALA A 7 14.11 10.99 -5.44
CA ALA A 7 13.26 10.56 -4.33
C ALA A 7 14.02 10.26 -3.02
N SER A 8 15.33 10.00 -3.09
CA SER A 8 16.18 9.75 -1.93
C SER A 8 17.01 10.94 -1.49
N SER A 9 16.90 12.08 -2.17
CA SER A 9 17.69 13.28 -1.89
C SER A 9 16.78 14.41 -1.39
N SER A 10 17.17 15.05 -0.30
CA SER A 10 16.71 16.37 0.11
C SER A 10 17.77 17.42 -0.27
N LEU A 11 17.47 18.70 0.00
CA LEU A 11 18.43 19.78 -0.24
C LEU A 11 19.75 19.61 0.54
N LEU A 12 19.72 18.89 1.67
CA LEU A 12 20.85 18.79 2.59
C LEU A 12 21.37 17.35 2.77
N GLU A 13 20.57 16.34 2.43
CA GLU A 13 20.86 14.94 2.75
C GLU A 13 20.48 14.00 1.60
N GLU A 14 21.30 12.99 1.33
CA GLU A 14 20.96 11.88 0.43
C GLU A 14 20.94 10.58 1.23
N SER A 15 19.81 9.89 1.20
CA SER A 15 19.67 8.58 1.83
C SER A 15 20.37 7.51 1.00
N SER A 16 21.10 6.61 1.68
CA SER A 16 21.66 5.42 1.02
C SER A 16 20.53 4.48 0.59
N LEU A 17 20.24 4.45 -0.72
CA LEU A 17 19.21 3.59 -1.27
C LEU A 17 19.65 2.13 -1.31
N HIS A 18 18.92 1.28 -0.58
CA HIS A 18 19.12 -0.16 -0.68
C HIS A 18 18.89 -0.64 -2.12
N PRO A 19 19.79 -1.46 -2.71
CA PRO A 19 19.69 -1.90 -4.12
C PRO A 19 18.37 -2.57 -4.49
N ARG A 20 17.65 -3.14 -3.51
CA ARG A 20 16.32 -3.75 -3.70
C ARG A 20 15.34 -2.85 -4.44
N TYR A 21 15.36 -1.53 -4.18
CA TYR A 21 14.42 -0.59 -4.79
C TYR A 21 14.63 -0.42 -6.30
N LYS A 22 15.83 -0.74 -6.83
CA LYS A 22 16.07 -0.72 -8.28
C LYS A 22 15.42 -1.89 -9.01
N ARG A 23 15.09 -2.98 -8.29
CA ARG A 23 14.50 -4.21 -8.82
C ARG A 23 13.08 -4.44 -8.31
N ASP A 24 12.55 -3.50 -7.53
CA ASP A 24 11.21 -3.60 -6.96
C ASP A 24 10.19 -3.29 -8.06
N GLU A 25 9.50 -4.33 -8.51
CA GLU A 25 8.54 -4.25 -9.62
C GLU A 25 7.31 -3.42 -9.26
N VAL A 26 6.90 -3.43 -7.98
CA VAL A 26 5.74 -2.66 -7.52
C VAL A 26 6.08 -1.17 -7.52
N LEU A 27 7.24 -0.80 -6.97
CA LEU A 27 7.72 0.58 -7.02
C LEU A 27 7.93 1.06 -8.47
N ARG A 28 8.49 0.19 -9.33
CA ARG A 28 8.66 0.49 -10.75
C ARG A 28 7.31 0.69 -11.45
N PHE A 29 6.32 -0.14 -11.15
CA PHE A 29 4.97 -0.01 -11.70
C PHE A 29 4.38 1.36 -11.36
N PHE A 30 4.37 1.73 -10.07
CA PHE A 30 3.82 3.02 -9.63
C PHE A 30 4.55 4.22 -10.23
N THR A 31 5.87 4.18 -10.33
CA THR A 31 6.64 5.32 -10.87
C THR A 31 6.59 5.45 -12.39
N GLN A 32 6.19 4.40 -13.12
CA GLN A 32 6.13 4.41 -14.59
C GLN A 32 4.72 4.55 -15.16
N HIS A 33 3.68 4.18 -14.42
CA HIS A 33 2.31 4.11 -14.94
C HIS A 33 1.34 5.09 -14.28
N LEU A 34 1.71 5.68 -13.14
CA LEU A 34 0.86 6.70 -12.52
C LEU A 34 0.99 8.05 -13.25
N PRO A 35 -0.09 8.85 -13.28
CA PRO A 35 -0.03 10.22 -13.79
C PRO A 35 0.95 11.10 -13.00
N ASP A 36 1.50 12.13 -13.65
CA ASP A 36 2.51 13.03 -13.07
C ASP A 36 2.01 13.83 -11.83
N ASN A 37 0.69 13.92 -11.63
CA ASN A 37 0.10 14.58 -10.46
C ASN A 37 -0.09 13.65 -9.25
N PHE A 38 0.43 12.42 -9.30
CA PHE A 38 0.43 11.49 -8.18
C PHE A 38 1.74 11.60 -7.41
N PHE A 39 1.64 11.77 -6.10
CA PHE A 39 2.78 11.64 -5.21
C PHE A 39 2.79 10.26 -4.55
N VAL A 40 3.87 9.50 -4.75
CA VAL A 40 4.02 8.12 -4.25
C VAL A 40 4.91 8.11 -3.01
N MET A 41 4.33 7.79 -1.84
CA MET A 41 5.10 7.41 -0.66
C MET A 41 5.19 5.89 -0.58
N TYR A 42 6.35 5.34 -0.90
CA TYR A 42 6.57 3.90 -0.93
C TYR A 42 7.13 3.38 0.39
N ARG A 43 6.28 2.72 1.20
CA ARG A 43 6.61 2.22 2.54
C ARG A 43 7.21 3.29 3.46
N PRO A 44 6.54 4.43 3.67
CA PRO A 44 7.06 5.49 4.50
C PRO A 44 7.03 5.10 5.98
N VAL A 45 7.90 5.74 6.76
CA VAL A 45 7.93 5.62 8.22
C VAL A 45 7.59 6.98 8.82
N PHE A 46 6.48 7.06 9.55
CA PHE A 46 6.04 8.29 10.21
C PHE A 46 6.37 8.25 11.70
N TYR A 47 6.80 9.37 12.26
CA TYR A 47 7.03 9.50 13.70
C TYR A 47 5.82 10.14 14.37
N ILE A 48 4.99 9.34 15.04
CA ILE A 48 3.82 9.81 15.79
C ILE A 48 4.13 9.69 17.29
N LYS A 49 4.06 10.80 18.03
CA LYS A 49 4.42 10.85 19.46
C LYS A 49 5.78 10.19 19.77
N LYS A 50 6.77 10.43 18.90
CA LYS A 50 8.14 9.84 18.95
C LYS A 50 8.23 8.32 18.71
N ALA A 51 7.14 7.66 18.35
CA ALA A 51 7.16 6.26 17.92
C ALA A 51 7.18 6.18 16.38
N PRO A 52 8.10 5.41 15.78
CA PRO A 52 8.07 5.15 14.35
C PRO A 52 6.91 4.21 14.01
N ILE A 53 6.16 4.55 12.97
CA ILE A 53 5.08 3.75 12.42
C ILE A 53 5.38 3.47 10.96
N GLU A 54 5.64 2.20 10.65
CA GLU A 54 5.78 1.71 9.28
C GLU A 54 4.40 1.56 8.63
N LEU A 55 4.27 2.12 7.43
CA LEU A 55 3.08 2.08 6.59
C LEU A 55 3.40 1.36 5.28
N ASP A 56 2.37 0.96 4.53
CA ASP A 56 2.54 0.42 3.17
C ASP A 56 2.67 1.56 2.15
N ILE A 57 1.83 1.61 1.12
CA ILE A 57 2.00 2.57 0.02
C ILE A 57 0.91 3.63 0.12
N ILE A 58 1.30 4.90 0.14
CA ILE A 58 0.36 6.02 0.12
C ILE A 58 0.50 6.70 -1.23
N LEU A 59 -0.62 6.84 -1.94
CA LEU A 59 -0.69 7.67 -3.14
C LEU A 59 -1.48 8.92 -2.78
N ILE A 60 -0.92 10.08 -3.04
CA ILE A 60 -1.60 11.37 -2.86
C ILE A 60 -1.89 11.91 -4.25
N THR A 61 -3.16 12.21 -4.48
CA THR A 61 -3.64 12.83 -5.71
C THR A 61 -4.19 14.23 -5.37
N PRO A 62 -4.55 15.06 -6.35
CA PRO A 62 -5.14 16.36 -6.05
C PRO A 62 -6.48 16.29 -5.28
N ASN A 63 -7.19 15.17 -5.32
CA ASN A 63 -8.55 15.06 -4.78
C ASN A 63 -8.75 13.97 -3.73
N GLU A 64 -7.81 13.03 -3.57
CA GLU A 64 -7.90 11.97 -2.57
C GLU A 64 -6.52 11.48 -2.09
N VAL A 65 -6.50 10.87 -0.91
CA VAL A 65 -5.38 10.06 -0.43
C VAL A 65 -5.76 8.58 -0.52
N ILE A 66 -4.91 7.78 -1.15
CA ILE A 66 -5.16 6.36 -1.36
C ILE A 66 -4.17 5.57 -0.49
N CYS A 67 -4.69 4.85 0.49
CA CYS A 67 -3.93 3.85 1.24
C CYS A 67 -3.96 2.53 0.47
N VAL A 68 -2.79 2.06 0.05
CA VAL A 68 -2.63 0.79 -0.66
C VAL A 68 -1.88 -0.18 0.25
N ALA A 69 -2.55 -1.25 0.67
CA ALA A 69 -1.92 -2.38 1.34
C ALA A 69 -1.54 -3.44 0.32
N LEU A 70 -0.26 -3.80 0.29
CA LEU A 70 0.24 -4.80 -0.64
C LEU A 70 0.03 -6.20 -0.07
N LEU A 71 -0.60 -7.07 -0.85
CA LEU A 71 -0.79 -8.47 -0.54
C LEU A 71 0.16 -9.30 -1.41
N ASP A 72 1.36 -9.51 -0.89
CA ASP A 72 2.40 -10.30 -1.55
C ASP A 72 1.99 -11.77 -1.62
N GLY A 73 1.75 -12.23 -2.84
CA GLY A 73 1.48 -13.61 -3.20
C GLY A 73 2.45 -14.10 -4.28
N HIS A 74 2.39 -15.39 -4.54
CA HIS A 74 3.06 -16.03 -5.66
C HIS A 74 2.07 -16.23 -6.81
N GLU A 75 2.60 -16.64 -7.96
CA GLU A 75 1.77 -17.12 -9.06
C GLU A 75 0.83 -18.23 -8.55
N HIS A 76 -0.46 -18.12 -8.88
CA HIS A 76 -1.55 -19.00 -8.40
C HIS A 76 -1.95 -18.85 -6.92
N SER A 77 -1.43 -17.89 -6.16
CA SER A 77 -1.97 -17.59 -4.82
C SER A 77 -3.42 -17.12 -4.92
N ILE A 78 -4.33 -17.76 -4.17
CA ILE A 78 -5.72 -17.31 -3.99
C ILE A 78 -5.91 -16.93 -2.52
N PHE A 79 -6.29 -15.68 -2.27
CA PHE A 79 -6.52 -15.14 -0.93
C PHE A 79 -8.01 -15.07 -0.64
N GLU A 80 -8.48 -15.86 0.31
CA GLU A 80 -9.84 -15.82 0.81
C GLU A 80 -9.95 -14.75 1.91
N ALA A 81 -10.71 -13.70 1.61
CA ALA A 81 -10.98 -12.59 2.52
C ALA A 81 -11.96 -13.01 3.65
N SER A 82 -11.48 -13.84 4.58
CA SER A 82 -12.33 -14.53 5.56
C SER A 82 -12.67 -13.72 6.82
N SER A 83 -11.84 -12.74 7.20
CA SER A 83 -12.09 -11.91 8.40
C SER A 83 -11.31 -10.59 8.42
N GLU A 84 -11.51 -9.81 9.49
CA GLU A 84 -10.76 -8.60 9.82
C GLU A 84 -9.29 -8.81 10.15
N ARG A 85 -8.95 -9.95 10.78
CA ARG A 85 -7.63 -10.17 11.37
C ARG A 85 -6.77 -11.10 10.56
N PHE A 86 -7.37 -12.17 10.07
CA PHE A 86 -6.66 -13.21 9.34
C PHE A 86 -7.44 -13.65 8.11
N TRP A 87 -6.70 -13.86 7.04
CA TRP A 87 -7.16 -14.41 5.79
C TRP A 87 -6.53 -15.78 5.57
N THR A 88 -7.05 -16.52 4.60
CA THR A 88 -6.49 -17.80 4.17
C THR A 88 -5.87 -17.62 2.78
N GLU A 89 -4.62 -18.02 2.60
CA GLU A 89 -3.99 -18.15 1.30
C GLU A 89 -3.99 -19.62 0.89
N TYR A 90 -4.50 -19.89 -0.30
CA TYR A 90 -4.45 -21.18 -0.97
C TYR A 90 -3.35 -21.11 -2.03
N ILE A 91 -2.35 -21.98 -1.91
CA ILE A 91 -1.19 -22.02 -2.81
C ILE A 91 -0.62 -23.44 -2.83
N ASP A 92 -0.32 -23.97 -4.01
CA ASP A 92 0.31 -25.30 -4.19
C ASP A 92 -0.37 -26.41 -3.38
N GLN A 93 -1.70 -26.45 -3.40
CA GLN A 93 -2.54 -27.38 -2.63
C GLN A 93 -2.41 -27.27 -1.09
N THR A 94 -1.70 -26.26 -0.60
CA THR A 94 -1.59 -25.94 0.83
C THR A 94 -2.47 -24.75 1.21
N LYS A 95 -2.83 -24.68 2.49
CA LYS A 95 -3.49 -23.52 3.09
C LYS A 95 -2.55 -22.86 4.09
N LYS A 96 -2.37 -21.54 3.98
CA LYS A 96 -1.56 -20.74 4.89
C LYS A 96 -2.40 -19.64 5.49
N LYS A 97 -2.23 -19.39 6.79
CA LYS A 97 -2.87 -18.27 7.47
C LYS A 97 -2.08 -16.99 7.19
N ARG A 98 -2.75 -15.95 6.70
CA ARG A 98 -2.15 -14.64 6.42
C ARG A 98 -2.76 -13.58 7.32
N ILE A 99 -1.96 -12.60 7.73
CA ILE A 99 -2.49 -11.41 8.40
C ILE A 99 -3.33 -10.64 7.37
N SER A 100 -4.50 -10.17 7.78
CA SER A 100 -5.36 -9.41 6.88
C SER A 100 -4.71 -8.07 6.49
N PRO A 101 -4.67 -7.72 5.19
CA PRO A 101 -4.17 -6.41 4.73
C PRO A 101 -5.05 -5.25 5.24
N LEU A 102 -6.27 -5.54 5.68
CA LEU A 102 -7.18 -4.57 6.28
C LEU A 102 -6.62 -3.95 7.56
N LEU A 103 -5.78 -4.67 8.31
CA LEU A 103 -5.13 -4.15 9.50
C LEU A 103 -4.13 -3.04 9.13
N SER A 104 -3.38 -3.23 8.04
CA SER A 104 -2.49 -2.21 7.50
C SER A 104 -3.28 -0.98 7.04
N LEU A 105 -4.35 -1.19 6.25
CA LEU A 105 -5.23 -0.11 5.80
C LEU A 105 -5.87 0.67 6.95
N SER A 106 -6.29 -0.03 8.02
CA SER A 106 -6.84 0.59 9.22
C SER A 106 -5.79 1.48 9.89
N ARG A 107 -4.58 0.95 10.11
CA ARG A 107 -3.45 1.71 10.68
C ARG A 107 -3.11 2.93 9.85
N MET A 108 -2.95 2.78 8.54
CA MET A 108 -2.64 3.88 7.62
C MET A 108 -3.72 4.97 7.68
N SER A 109 -5.00 4.59 7.58
CA SER A 109 -6.09 5.57 7.67
C SER A 109 -6.18 6.25 9.04
N GLY A 110 -5.85 5.54 10.12
CA GLY A 110 -5.81 6.11 11.47
C GLY A 110 -4.65 7.08 11.69
N VAL A 111 -3.57 6.97 10.90
CA VAL A 111 -2.45 7.93 10.91
C VAL A 111 -2.75 9.12 10.00
N ILE A 112 -3.29 8.89 8.80
CA ILE A 112 -3.51 9.93 7.80
C ILE A 112 -4.70 10.82 8.16
N LYS A 113 -5.79 10.25 8.67
CA LYS A 113 -7.01 11.02 8.96
C LYS A 113 -6.77 12.19 9.94
N PRO A 114 -6.11 11.99 11.09
CA PRO A 114 -5.80 13.12 11.99
C PRO A 114 -4.87 14.17 11.37
N ILE A 115 -3.97 13.78 10.47
CA ILE A 115 -3.09 14.72 9.77
C ILE A 115 -3.92 15.61 8.84
N LEU A 116 -4.84 15.02 8.06
CA LEU A 116 -5.73 15.80 7.19
C LEU A 116 -6.66 16.72 8.01
N GLU A 117 -7.20 16.22 9.12
CA GLU A 117 -8.07 17.00 10.02
C GLU A 117 -7.33 18.19 10.65
N ALA A 118 -6.06 18.01 11.04
CA ALA A 118 -5.23 19.09 11.61
C ALA A 118 -4.92 20.20 10.61
N GLU A 119 -4.86 19.86 9.31
CA GLU A 119 -4.64 20.81 8.22
C GLU A 119 -5.95 21.30 7.58
N GLU A 120 -7.11 21.01 8.20
CA GLU A 120 -8.45 21.39 7.73
C GLU A 120 -8.79 20.87 6.31
N LEU A 121 -8.16 19.76 5.90
CA LEU A 121 -8.38 19.13 4.60
C LEU A 121 -9.53 18.11 4.66
N SER A 122 -10.50 18.25 3.76
CA SER A 122 -11.70 17.39 3.67
C SER A 122 -11.64 16.32 2.57
N ILE A 123 -10.45 16.05 2.03
CA ILE A 123 -10.28 15.05 0.97
C ILE A 123 -10.52 13.62 1.47
N PRO A 124 -11.16 12.74 0.67
CA PRO A 124 -11.43 11.36 1.06
C PRO A 124 -10.15 10.52 1.17
N ILE A 125 -10.20 9.52 2.05
CA ILE A 125 -9.19 8.45 2.14
C ILE A 125 -9.77 7.18 1.52
N ARG A 126 -9.28 6.81 0.34
CA ARG A 126 -9.60 5.54 -0.31
C ARG A 126 -8.67 4.43 0.18
N LYS A 127 -9.20 3.21 0.28
CA LYS A 127 -8.49 2.03 0.78
C LYS A 127 -8.47 0.95 -0.28
N VAL A 128 -7.28 0.52 -0.66
CA VAL A 128 -7.05 -0.46 -1.72
C VAL A 128 -6.18 -1.59 -1.18
N VAL A 129 -6.60 -2.83 -1.39
CA VAL A 129 -5.70 -3.99 -1.28
C VAL A 129 -5.25 -4.34 -2.68
N LEU A 130 -3.93 -4.37 -2.88
CA LEU A 130 -3.32 -4.68 -4.16
C LEU A 130 -2.61 -6.04 -4.06
N SER A 131 -3.00 -7.00 -4.90
CA SER A 131 -2.28 -8.28 -5.06
C SER A 131 -1.81 -8.42 -6.52
N PRO A 132 -0.56 -8.04 -6.85
CA PRO A 132 -0.11 -8.03 -8.25
C PRO A 132 -0.02 -9.41 -8.91
N ASN A 133 0.18 -10.46 -8.11
CA ASN A 133 0.47 -11.83 -8.57
C ASN A 133 -0.54 -12.87 -8.06
N GLY A 134 -1.45 -12.45 -7.19
CA GLY A 134 -2.46 -13.32 -6.59
C GLY A 134 -3.86 -12.89 -6.98
N LEU A 135 -4.82 -13.76 -6.66
CA LEU A 135 -6.25 -13.53 -6.80
C LEU A 135 -6.86 -13.29 -5.42
N ILE A 136 -7.79 -12.36 -5.32
CA ILE A 136 -8.53 -12.12 -4.08
C ILE A 136 -9.94 -12.66 -4.27
N ASP A 137 -10.30 -13.65 -3.47
CA ASP A 137 -11.62 -14.26 -3.47
C ASP A 137 -12.40 -13.86 -2.21
N GLY A 138 -13.70 -13.66 -2.40
CA GLY A 138 -14.62 -13.20 -1.37
C GLY A 138 -14.84 -11.68 -1.34
N HIS A 139 -15.99 -11.30 -0.82
CA HIS A 139 -16.35 -9.92 -0.55
C HIS A 139 -16.57 -9.76 0.95
N LEU A 140 -15.80 -8.86 1.58
CA LEU A 140 -16.07 -8.45 2.94
C LEU A 140 -17.20 -7.43 2.93
N THR A 141 -18.43 -7.91 3.13
CA THR A 141 -19.64 -7.10 3.14
C THR A 141 -19.52 -5.93 4.12
N GLY A 142 -19.89 -4.73 3.69
CA GLY A 142 -19.96 -3.54 4.55
C GLY A 142 -18.67 -2.74 4.72
N LYS A 143 -17.54 -3.16 4.12
CA LYS A 143 -16.29 -2.38 4.14
C LYS A 143 -16.08 -1.66 2.81
N LYS A 144 -15.83 -0.36 2.87
CA LYS A 144 -15.36 0.44 1.72
C LYS A 144 -13.87 0.18 1.48
N VAL A 145 -13.56 -1.00 0.92
CA VAL A 145 -12.21 -1.40 0.52
C VAL A 145 -12.29 -1.97 -0.88
N GLU A 146 -11.44 -1.46 -1.75
CA GLU A 146 -11.30 -1.93 -3.13
C GLU A 146 -10.23 -3.03 -3.20
N PHE A 147 -10.51 -4.09 -3.93
CA PHE A 147 -9.58 -5.20 -4.14
C PHE A 147 -9.13 -5.17 -5.60
N ILE A 148 -7.84 -4.94 -5.83
CA ILE A 148 -7.21 -4.98 -7.14
C ILE A 148 -6.27 -6.18 -7.14
N ASP A 149 -6.53 -7.12 -8.03
CA ASP A 149 -5.80 -8.37 -8.15
C ASP A 149 -5.33 -8.59 -9.60
N GLN A 150 -4.70 -9.73 -9.89
CA GLN A 150 -4.18 -10.03 -11.23
C GLN A 150 -5.26 -9.98 -12.34
N ARG A 151 -6.55 -10.18 -12.04
CA ARG A 151 -7.63 -10.14 -13.05
C ARG A 151 -7.92 -8.73 -13.54
N ASN A 152 -7.70 -7.73 -12.67
CA ASN A 152 -8.13 -6.35 -12.87
C ASN A 152 -6.95 -5.35 -12.85
N LYS A 153 -5.73 -5.84 -13.10
CA LYS A 153 -4.50 -5.02 -13.10
C LYS A 153 -4.39 -4.11 -14.31
#